data_AF-A0A523NJB8-F1
#
_entry.id   AF-A0A523NJB8-F1
#
_cell.length_a   1.000
_cell.length_b   1.000
_cell.length_c   1.000
_cell.angle_alpha   90.00
_cell.angle_beta   90.00
_cell.angle_gamma   90.00
#
_symmetry.space_group_name_H-M   'P 1'
#
loop_
_entity.id
_entity.type
_entity.pdbx_description
1 polymer ?
#
loop_
_entity_poly.entity_id
_entity_poly.type
_entity_poly.pdbx_seq_one_letter_code
_entity_poly.pdbx_strand_id
1 'polypeptide(L)'
;MNAVLHWIKANVYTVIAVAIMIAAPAGMWVVSGNMNKAVQDEVEQRARKITELARFEKTSISFHYPVPGNEPVSASIAVNRRFLDRYQEVVDVVREDMERVREEVFRINHKDREILVPELFPVPPPRRVETLPQKMYRALQGAYEQLIADIGAGDPPTTEEMIENISAAQERYLAQILKRETAELTEEEHAGLTEHLTKTRLSYYADAAKGLNLYASLEDINVPAEDDYPDRAEGDGMSRMFDWQWRFWIKQDILSALAMCNEPYNSIVDAPVKRVVSLFV
;
A
#
# COMPACT_ATOMS: atom_id res chain seq x y z
N MET A 1 -10.88 -23.03 -103.54
CA MET A 1 -10.11 -23.64 -102.42
C MET A 1 -9.09 -24.70 -102.88
N ASN A 2 -9.29 -25.39 -104.01
CA ASN A 2 -8.39 -26.46 -104.47
C ASN A 2 -7.01 -25.98 -104.97
N ALA A 3 -6.92 -24.79 -105.58
CA ALA A 3 -5.67 -24.24 -106.09
C ALA A 3 -4.66 -23.91 -104.96
N VAL A 4 -5.15 -23.35 -103.86
CA VAL A 4 -4.34 -23.02 -102.67
C VAL A 4 -3.80 -24.29 -102.02
N LEU A 5 -4.63 -25.32 -101.88
CA LEU A 5 -4.21 -26.61 -101.32
C LEU A 5 -3.15 -27.31 -102.18
N HIS A 6 -3.23 -27.19 -103.50
CA HIS A 6 -2.21 -27.76 -104.39
C HIS A 6 -0.88 -27.00 -104.28
N TRP A 7 -0.93 -25.66 -104.20
CA TRP A 7 0.24 -24.82 -104.00
C TRP A 7 0.94 -25.07 -102.66
N ILE A 8 0.16 -25.20 -101.57
CA ILE A 8 0.67 -25.53 -100.23
C ILE A 8 1.39 -26.88 -100.26
N LYS A 9 0.81 -27.90 -100.90
CA LYS A 9 1.44 -29.23 -101.02
C LYS A 9 2.74 -29.21 -101.81
N ALA A 10 2.83 -28.36 -102.84
CA ALA A 10 4.06 -28.19 -103.63
C ALA A 10 5.16 -27.41 -102.89
N ASN A 11 4.81 -26.55 -101.92
CA ASN A 11 5.72 -25.66 -101.19
C ASN A 11 5.69 -25.86 -99.67
N VAL A 12 5.57 -27.11 -99.20
CA VAL A 12 5.41 -27.46 -97.77
C VAL A 12 6.50 -26.85 -96.89
N TYR A 13 7.77 -26.87 -97.33
CA TYR A 13 8.89 -26.37 -96.52
C TYR A 13 8.82 -24.85 -96.29
N THR A 14 8.44 -24.09 -97.31
CA THR A 14 8.31 -22.62 -97.20
C THR A 14 7.15 -22.25 -96.27
N VAL A 15 6.03 -22.96 -96.35
CA VAL A 15 4.87 -22.75 -95.47
C VAL A 15 5.23 -23.05 -94.01
N ILE A 16 5.96 -24.13 -93.75
CA ILE A 16 6.43 -24.47 -92.40
C ILE A 16 7.40 -23.41 -91.87
N ALA A 17 8.36 -22.96 -92.67
CA ALA A 17 9.34 -21.94 -92.24
C ALA A 17 8.68 -20.60 -91.89
N VAL A 18 7.69 -20.15 -92.70
CA VAL A 18 6.91 -18.94 -92.42
C VAL A 18 6.04 -19.11 -91.17
N ALA A 19 5.41 -20.28 -90.99
CA ALA A 19 4.63 -20.58 -89.79
C ALA A 19 5.49 -20.54 -88.52
N ILE A 20 6.72 -21.09 -88.56
CA ILE A 20 7.66 -21.05 -87.43
C ILE A 20 8.12 -19.62 -87.15
N MET A 21 8.43 -18.83 -88.18
CA MET A 21 8.83 -17.42 -88.02
C MET A 21 7.75 -16.56 -87.35
N ILE A 22 6.47 -16.87 -87.57
CA ILE A 22 5.36 -16.15 -86.94
C ILE A 22 5.06 -16.71 -85.53
N ALA A 23 5.14 -18.04 -85.35
CA ALA A 23 4.82 -18.67 -84.08
C ALA A 23 5.89 -18.45 -82.99
N ALA A 24 7.17 -18.38 -83.36
CA ALA A 24 8.27 -18.25 -82.39
C ALA A 24 8.25 -16.93 -81.59
N PRO A 25 8.09 -15.74 -82.20
CA PRO A 25 7.99 -14.48 -81.45
C PRO A 25 6.78 -14.43 -80.52
N ALA A 26 5.63 -14.96 -80.98
CA ALA A 26 4.41 -15.05 -80.17
C ALA A 26 4.62 -15.98 -78.96
N GLY A 27 5.26 -17.13 -79.17
CA GLY A 27 5.63 -18.06 -78.10
C GLY A 27 6.58 -17.44 -77.08
N MET A 28 7.61 -16.72 -77.52
CA MET A 28 8.56 -16.04 -76.62
C MET A 28 7.89 -14.96 -75.76
N TRP A 29 6.96 -14.18 -76.33
CA TRP A 29 6.24 -13.15 -75.59
C TRP A 29 5.37 -13.74 -74.47
N VAL A 30 4.68 -14.85 -74.73
CA VAL A 30 3.86 -15.54 -73.72
C VAL A 30 4.72 -16.14 -72.62
N VAL A 31 5.83 -16.79 -72.97
CA VAL A 31 6.74 -17.41 -71.99
C VAL A 31 7.39 -16.33 -71.09
N SER A 32 7.87 -15.22 -71.66
CA SER A 32 8.48 -14.16 -70.85
C SER A 32 7.45 -13.46 -69.95
N GLY A 33 6.23 -13.25 -70.45
CA GLY A 33 5.12 -12.70 -69.66
C GLY A 33 4.75 -13.57 -68.46
N ASN A 34 4.71 -14.90 -68.64
CA ASN A 34 4.41 -15.83 -67.56
C ASN A 34 5.55 -15.94 -66.53
N MET A 35 6.80 -15.93 -66.96
CA MET A 35 7.96 -15.94 -66.04
C MET A 35 8.03 -14.67 -65.20
N ASN A 36 7.74 -13.50 -65.78
CA ASN A 36 7.77 -12.24 -65.03
C ASN A 36 6.65 -12.17 -63.98
N LYS A 37 5.44 -12.64 -64.33
CA LYS A 37 4.33 -12.74 -63.36
C LYS A 37 4.67 -13.69 -62.21
N ALA A 38 5.26 -14.85 -62.51
CA ALA A 38 5.66 -15.81 -61.47
C ALA A 38 6.67 -15.21 -60.48
N VAL A 39 7.64 -14.43 -60.96
CA VAL A 39 8.62 -13.74 -60.10
C VAL A 39 7.95 -12.64 -59.26
N GLN A 40 7.03 -11.86 -59.83
CA GLN A 40 6.27 -10.85 -59.09
C GLN A 40 5.43 -11.49 -57.97
N ASP A 41 4.71 -12.56 -58.28
CA ASP A 41 3.91 -13.30 -57.30
C ASP A 41 4.78 -13.87 -56.16
N GLU A 42 5.97 -14.39 -56.47
CA GLU A 42 6.89 -14.92 -55.46
C GLU A 42 7.44 -13.82 -54.54
N VAL A 43 7.79 -12.65 -55.10
CA VAL A 43 8.25 -11.49 -54.33
C VAL A 43 7.15 -10.95 -53.44
N GLU A 44 5.90 -10.85 -53.93
CA GLU A 44 4.76 -10.46 -53.12
C GLU A 44 4.49 -11.44 -51.97
N GLN A 45 4.55 -12.75 -52.24
CA GLN A 45 4.37 -13.76 -51.19
C GLN A 45 5.46 -13.68 -50.12
N ARG A 46 6.71 -13.43 -50.50
CA ARG A 46 7.81 -13.23 -49.54
C ARG A 46 7.64 -11.96 -48.72
N ALA A 47 7.23 -10.86 -49.35
CA ALA A 47 6.96 -9.61 -48.65
C ALA A 47 5.82 -9.77 -47.61
N ARG A 48 4.76 -10.50 -47.96
CA ARG A 48 3.67 -10.83 -47.03
C ARG A 48 4.16 -11.66 -45.85
N LYS A 49 4.98 -12.69 -46.07
CA LYS A 49 5.58 -13.50 -44.99
C LYS A 49 6.47 -12.70 -44.06
N ILE A 50 7.28 -11.77 -44.58
CA ILE A 50 8.11 -10.88 -43.76
C ILE A 50 7.24 -9.93 -42.92
N THR A 51 6.15 -9.44 -43.49
CA THR A 51 5.20 -8.57 -42.78
C THR A 51 4.45 -9.31 -41.67
N GLU A 52 4.08 -10.57 -41.91
CA GLU A 52 3.51 -11.45 -40.87
C GLU A 52 4.51 -11.71 -39.74
N LEU A 53 5.77 -12.01 -40.04
CA LEU A 53 6.82 -12.19 -39.03
C LEU A 53 7.05 -10.93 -38.18
N ALA A 54 7.11 -9.76 -38.81
CA ALA A 54 7.24 -8.47 -38.12
C ALA A 54 6.02 -8.15 -37.23
N ARG A 55 4.83 -8.63 -37.59
CA ARG A 55 3.61 -8.49 -36.78
C ARG A 55 3.67 -9.34 -35.51
N PHE A 56 4.21 -10.55 -35.59
CA PHE A 56 4.38 -11.41 -34.41
C PHE A 56 5.46 -10.87 -33.45
N GLU A 57 6.50 -10.21 -33.98
CA GLU A 57 7.54 -9.57 -33.17
C GLU A 57 7.02 -8.36 -32.36
N LYS A 58 5.98 -7.67 -32.84
CA LYS A 58 5.39 -6.48 -32.21
C LYS A 58 3.97 -6.72 -31.68
N THR A 59 3.82 -7.71 -30.81
CA THR A 59 2.54 -7.89 -30.11
C THR A 59 2.45 -6.84 -28.99
N SER A 60 1.66 -5.79 -29.20
CA SER A 60 1.37 -4.80 -28.16
C SER A 60 0.45 -5.42 -27.12
N ILE A 61 0.95 -5.62 -25.90
CA ILE A 61 0.15 -6.16 -24.79
C ILE A 61 0.04 -5.07 -23.73
N SER A 62 -1.19 -4.78 -23.33
CA SER A 62 -1.43 -3.99 -22.12
C SER A 62 -1.21 -4.90 -20.92
N PHE A 63 -0.20 -4.61 -20.11
CA PHE A 63 0.03 -5.35 -18.88
C PHE A 63 -0.62 -4.61 -17.73
N HIS A 64 -1.51 -5.31 -17.01
CA HIS A 64 -1.87 -4.90 -15.67
C HIS A 64 -0.73 -5.37 -14.76
N TYR A 65 -0.02 -4.43 -14.14
CA TYR A 65 0.88 -4.78 -13.06
C TYR A 65 0.01 -5.31 -11.91
N PRO A 66 0.32 -6.48 -11.32
CA PRO A 66 -0.57 -7.11 -10.34
C PRO A 66 -0.64 -6.38 -8.98
N VAL A 67 -0.14 -5.15 -8.89
CA VAL A 67 -0.26 -4.30 -7.68
C VAL A 67 -1.53 -3.43 -7.81
N PRO A 68 -2.46 -3.50 -6.83
CA PRO A 68 -3.69 -2.72 -6.82
C PRO A 68 -3.40 -1.21 -6.87
N GLY A 69 -4.17 -0.48 -7.68
CA GLY A 69 -4.12 1.00 -7.74
C GLY A 69 -3.20 1.60 -8.79
N ASN A 70 -2.39 0.80 -9.49
CA ASN A 70 -1.59 1.29 -10.62
C ASN A 70 -2.37 1.27 -11.94
N GLU A 71 -2.21 2.31 -12.76
CA GLU A 71 -2.77 2.34 -14.10
C GLU A 71 -2.11 1.28 -15.01
N PRO A 72 -2.84 0.72 -15.99
CA PRO A 72 -2.29 -0.27 -16.90
C PRO A 72 -1.11 0.31 -17.69
N VAL A 73 0.06 -0.33 -17.60
CA VAL A 73 1.22 0.06 -18.39
C VAL A 73 1.13 -0.64 -19.75
N SER A 74 0.95 0.14 -20.80
CA SER A 74 0.93 -0.36 -22.18
C SER A 74 2.34 -0.37 -22.74
N ALA A 75 2.89 -1.56 -23.01
CA ALA A 75 4.21 -1.71 -23.60
C ALA A 75 4.16 -2.65 -24.81
N SER A 76 4.78 -2.22 -25.91
CA SER A 76 4.95 -3.06 -27.10
C SER A 76 6.22 -3.90 -26.91
N ILE A 77 6.06 -5.15 -26.48
CA ILE A 77 7.17 -6.06 -26.15
C ILE A 77 6.95 -7.38 -26.90
N ALA A 78 8.03 -7.94 -27.44
CA ALA A 78 8.01 -9.29 -27.99
C ALA A 78 7.81 -10.33 -26.86
N VAL A 79 6.69 -11.05 -26.90
CA VAL A 79 6.41 -12.14 -25.95
C VAL A 79 7.36 -13.29 -26.23
N ASN A 80 8.38 -13.44 -25.38
CA ASN A 80 9.29 -14.56 -25.40
C ASN A 80 9.18 -15.39 -24.11
N ARG A 81 9.74 -16.60 -24.11
CA ARG A 81 9.65 -17.51 -22.95
C ARG A 81 10.19 -16.89 -21.66
N ARG A 82 11.33 -16.18 -21.76
CA ARG A 82 11.95 -15.48 -20.63
C ARG A 82 11.04 -14.40 -20.03
N PHE A 83 10.25 -13.71 -20.86
CA PHE A 83 9.27 -12.74 -20.41
C PHE A 83 8.13 -13.42 -19.65
N LEU A 84 7.57 -14.51 -20.19
CA LEU A 84 6.51 -15.28 -19.52
C LEU A 84 6.98 -15.85 -18.18
N ASP A 85 8.20 -16.40 -18.13
CA ASP A 85 8.78 -16.95 -16.90
C ASP A 85 8.92 -15.87 -15.80
N ARG A 86 9.40 -14.66 -16.16
CA ARG A 86 9.50 -13.53 -15.23
C ARG A 86 8.13 -12.97 -14.82
N TYR A 87 7.19 -12.89 -15.75
CA TYR A 87 5.83 -12.44 -15.44
C TYR A 87 5.17 -13.39 -14.45
N GLN A 88 5.31 -14.71 -14.66
CA GLN A 88 4.81 -15.73 -13.76
C GLN A 88 5.43 -15.59 -12.36
N GLU A 89 6.74 -15.42 -12.27
CA GLU A 89 7.45 -15.20 -10.99
C GLU A 89 6.89 -13.98 -10.23
N VAL A 90 6.67 -12.85 -10.90
CA VAL A 90 6.09 -11.64 -10.28
C VAL A 90 4.65 -11.88 -9.85
N VAL A 91 3.84 -12.52 -10.69
CA VAL A 91 2.44 -12.83 -10.34
C VAL A 91 2.35 -13.81 -9.18
N ASP A 92 3.26 -14.78 -9.08
CA ASP A 92 3.30 -15.74 -7.98
C ASP A 92 3.67 -15.06 -6.66
N VAL A 93 4.69 -14.18 -6.64
CA VAL A 93 5.06 -13.39 -5.45
C VAL A 93 3.89 -12.52 -5.01
N VAL A 94 3.26 -11.80 -5.95
CA VAL A 94 2.14 -10.92 -5.61
C VAL A 94 0.92 -11.70 -5.15
N ARG A 95 0.65 -12.89 -5.71
CA ARG A 95 -0.42 -13.76 -5.24
C ARG A 95 -0.17 -14.20 -3.80
N GLU A 96 1.05 -14.62 -3.48
CA GLU A 96 1.42 -15.03 -2.13
C GLU A 96 1.25 -13.87 -1.12
N ASP A 97 1.70 -12.67 -1.47
CA ASP A 97 1.51 -11.49 -0.62
C ASP A 97 0.02 -11.12 -0.46
N MET A 98 -0.80 -11.25 -1.51
CA MET A 98 -2.25 -11.04 -1.43
C MET A 98 -2.93 -12.06 -0.53
N GLU A 99 -2.54 -13.34 -0.59
CA GLU A 99 -3.06 -14.38 0.27
C GLU A 99 -2.71 -14.11 1.74
N ARG A 100 -1.45 -13.74 2.03
CA ARG A 100 -1.03 -13.35 3.38
C ARG A 100 -1.81 -12.15 3.91
N VAL A 101 -1.93 -11.08 3.12
CA VAL A 101 -2.69 -9.88 3.51
C VAL A 101 -4.16 -10.24 3.72
N ARG A 102 -4.75 -11.08 2.87
CA ARG A 102 -6.14 -11.51 3.00
C ARG A 102 -6.37 -12.31 4.28
N GLU A 103 -5.51 -13.29 4.57
CA GLU A 103 -5.60 -14.10 5.79
C GLU A 103 -5.46 -13.22 7.03
N GLU A 104 -4.52 -12.27 6.99
CA GLU A 104 -4.28 -11.33 8.09
C GLU A 104 -5.48 -10.39 8.30
N VAL A 105 -6.02 -9.82 7.22
CA VAL A 105 -7.23 -8.99 7.25
C VAL A 105 -8.44 -9.79 7.74
N PHE A 106 -8.56 -11.06 7.33
CA PHE A 106 -9.64 -11.92 7.80
C PHE A 106 -9.50 -12.21 9.30
N ARG A 107 -8.29 -12.51 9.77
CA ARG A 107 -7.96 -12.73 11.18
C ARG A 107 -8.26 -11.51 12.04
N ILE A 108 -7.88 -10.31 11.57
CA ILE A 108 -8.15 -9.06 12.28
C ILE A 108 -9.66 -8.76 12.32
N ASN A 109 -10.38 -8.96 11.21
CA ASN A 109 -11.81 -8.68 11.16
C ASN A 109 -12.67 -9.74 11.89
N HIS A 110 -12.21 -10.98 11.98
CA HIS A 110 -12.85 -12.07 12.73
C HIS A 110 -12.30 -12.23 14.15
N LYS A 111 -11.53 -11.26 14.65
CA LYS A 111 -11.20 -11.22 16.06
C LYS A 111 -12.49 -11.16 16.87
N ASP A 112 -12.58 -11.89 17.98
CA ASP A 112 -13.75 -11.82 18.88
C ASP A 112 -13.84 -10.38 19.43
N ARG A 113 -14.64 -9.56 18.76
CA ARG A 113 -14.89 -8.18 19.15
C ARG A 113 -16.04 -8.15 20.13
N GLU A 114 -15.72 -7.91 21.39
CA GLU A 114 -16.73 -7.74 22.42
C GLU A 114 -17.47 -6.42 22.18
N ILE A 115 -18.80 -6.50 22.25
CA ILE A 115 -19.67 -5.33 22.26
C ILE A 115 -19.68 -4.81 23.71
N LEU A 116 -19.31 -3.54 23.90
CA LEU A 116 -19.14 -2.94 25.23
C LEU A 116 -20.44 -2.97 26.05
N VAL A 117 -21.58 -2.78 25.39
CA VAL A 117 -22.91 -2.87 25.99
C VAL A 117 -23.80 -3.77 25.12
N PRO A 118 -23.80 -5.10 25.35
CA PRO A 118 -24.53 -6.04 24.48
C PRO A 118 -26.04 -5.81 24.44
N GLU A 119 -26.62 -5.27 25.54
CA GLU A 119 -28.05 -4.94 25.61
C GLU A 119 -28.46 -3.75 24.73
N LEU A 120 -27.51 -3.01 24.16
CA LEU A 120 -27.78 -1.88 23.28
C LEU A 120 -28.08 -2.31 21.84
N PHE A 121 -27.50 -3.43 21.39
CA PHE A 121 -27.57 -3.89 19.99
C PHE A 121 -28.18 -5.30 19.88
N PRO A 122 -28.92 -5.62 18.80
CA PRO A 122 -29.30 -4.77 17.68
C PRO A 122 -30.54 -3.91 17.94
N VAL A 123 -31.28 -4.11 19.02
CA VAL A 123 -32.42 -3.25 19.40
C VAL A 123 -32.46 -3.14 20.92
N PRO A 124 -32.43 -1.93 21.50
CA PRO A 124 -32.42 -1.77 22.95
C PRO A 124 -33.80 -2.02 23.58
N PRO A 125 -33.84 -2.46 24.85
CA PRO A 125 -35.09 -2.60 25.59
C PRO A 125 -35.81 -1.25 25.76
N PRO A 126 -37.14 -1.16 25.49
CA PRO A 126 -37.88 0.11 25.54
C PRO A 126 -37.80 0.85 26.88
N ARG A 127 -37.63 0.13 27.99
CA ARG A 127 -37.54 0.70 29.34
C ARG A 127 -36.17 1.29 29.69
N ARG A 128 -35.16 1.07 28.86
CA ARG A 128 -33.76 1.46 29.11
C ARG A 128 -33.20 2.43 28.08
N VAL A 129 -34.02 2.87 27.12
CA VAL A 129 -33.57 3.71 26.01
C VAL A 129 -32.93 5.02 26.48
N GLU A 130 -33.35 5.58 27.62
CA GLU A 130 -32.78 6.82 28.18
C GLU A 130 -31.48 6.56 28.98
N THR A 131 -31.29 5.36 29.53
CA THR A 131 -30.14 5.06 30.41
C THR A 131 -28.96 4.42 29.69
N LEU A 132 -29.22 3.74 28.56
CA LEU A 132 -28.20 3.04 27.79
C LEU A 132 -27.13 3.95 27.17
N PRO A 133 -27.44 5.17 26.70
CA PRO A 133 -26.42 6.07 26.18
C PRO A 133 -25.33 6.41 27.20
N GLN A 134 -25.73 6.77 28.42
CA GLN A 134 -24.76 7.06 29.49
C GLN A 134 -23.95 5.81 29.88
N LYS A 135 -24.60 4.62 29.90
CA LYS A 135 -23.90 3.37 30.16
C LYS A 135 -22.86 3.06 29.08
N MET A 136 -23.21 3.25 27.81
CA MET A 136 -22.31 3.08 26.68
C MET A 136 -21.13 4.06 26.76
N TYR A 137 -21.39 5.33 27.04
CA TYR A 137 -20.35 6.33 27.22
C TYR A 137 -19.33 5.92 28.30
N ARG A 138 -19.80 5.50 29.49
CA ARG A 138 -18.90 5.07 30.57
C ARG A 138 -18.12 3.81 30.23
N ALA A 139 -18.77 2.82 29.59
CA ALA A 139 -18.10 1.61 29.14
C ALA A 139 -17.02 1.92 28.09
N LEU A 140 -17.30 2.88 27.20
CA LEU A 140 -16.37 3.34 26.17
C LEU A 140 -15.14 4.03 26.77
N GLN A 141 -15.33 4.95 27.72
CA GLN A 141 -14.22 5.62 28.41
C GLN A 141 -13.31 4.61 29.09
N GLY A 142 -13.88 3.71 29.90
CA GLY A 142 -13.10 2.67 30.57
C GLY A 142 -12.40 1.71 29.60
N ALA A 143 -13.00 1.42 28.45
CA ALA A 143 -12.35 0.60 27.42
C ALA A 143 -11.16 1.30 26.75
N TYR A 144 -11.21 2.61 26.54
CA TYR A 144 -10.05 3.37 26.04
C TYR A 144 -8.95 3.49 27.09
N GLU A 145 -9.29 3.73 28.35
CA GLU A 145 -8.32 3.74 29.46
C GLU A 145 -7.59 2.40 29.56
N GLN A 146 -8.34 1.29 29.51
CA GLN A 146 -7.78 -0.05 29.52
C GLN A 146 -6.90 -0.30 28.28
N LEU A 147 -7.34 0.12 27.10
CA LEU A 147 -6.56 -0.01 25.87
C LEU A 147 -5.21 0.71 25.95
N ILE A 148 -5.19 1.96 26.44
CA ILE A 148 -3.96 2.74 26.64
C ILE A 148 -3.03 2.03 27.63
N ALA A 149 -3.57 1.49 28.72
CA ALA A 149 -2.80 0.72 29.69
C ALA A 149 -2.23 -0.58 29.11
N ASP A 150 -3.04 -1.34 28.36
CA ASP A 150 -2.67 -2.63 27.77
C ASP A 150 -1.54 -2.49 26.75
N ILE A 151 -1.55 -1.41 25.95
CA ILE A 151 -0.48 -1.15 24.99
C ILE A 151 0.76 -0.52 25.63
N GLY A 152 0.73 -0.21 26.94
CA GLY A 152 1.80 0.48 27.64
C GLY A 152 2.00 1.92 27.13
N ALA A 153 0.91 2.58 26.76
CA ALA A 153 0.94 3.98 26.36
C ALA A 153 0.77 4.91 27.57
N GLY A 154 1.30 6.12 27.44
CA GLY A 154 1.14 7.13 28.48
C GLY A 154 1.72 8.48 28.07
N ASP A 155 1.63 9.43 28.99
CA ASP A 155 2.11 10.78 28.82
C ASP A 155 3.55 10.95 29.33
N PRO A 156 4.31 11.90 28.77
CA PRO A 156 5.55 12.33 29.40
C PRO A 156 5.26 12.95 30.77
N PRO A 157 6.25 12.98 31.69
CA PRO A 157 6.06 13.62 32.98
C PRO A 157 5.61 15.07 32.86
N THR A 158 4.72 15.48 33.75
CA THR A 158 4.15 16.84 33.74
C THR A 158 5.19 17.90 34.05
N THR A 159 4.90 19.15 33.69
CA THR A 159 5.83 20.26 33.96
C THR A 159 5.96 20.49 35.46
N GLU A 160 4.87 20.31 36.21
CA GLU A 160 4.78 20.45 37.66
C GLU A 160 5.64 19.40 38.38
N GLU A 161 5.49 18.12 38.03
CA GLU A 161 6.33 17.03 38.57
C GLU A 161 7.81 17.26 38.25
N MET A 162 8.11 17.77 37.06
CA MET A 162 9.47 18.07 36.66
C MET A 162 10.08 19.20 37.52
N ILE A 163 9.34 20.27 37.75
CA ILE A 163 9.78 21.40 38.58
C ILE A 163 10.08 20.91 40.00
N GLU A 164 9.17 20.17 40.61
CA GLU A 164 9.35 19.65 41.97
C GLU A 164 10.61 18.79 42.09
N ASN A 165 10.81 17.85 41.15
CA ASN A 165 11.97 16.97 41.14
C ASN A 165 13.29 17.73 40.90
N ILE A 166 13.30 18.70 39.99
CA ILE A 166 14.48 19.54 39.72
C ILE A 166 14.82 20.41 40.93
N SER A 167 13.82 21.03 41.57
CA SER A 167 14.02 21.83 42.79
C SER A 167 14.60 20.99 43.92
N ALA A 168 14.07 19.78 44.15
CA ALA A 168 14.60 18.86 45.14
C ALA A 168 16.03 18.38 44.81
N ALA A 169 16.37 18.22 43.52
CA ALA A 169 17.73 17.89 43.10
C ALA A 169 18.70 19.08 43.30
N GLN A 170 18.24 20.30 43.01
CA GLN A 170 18.98 21.54 43.25
C GLN A 170 19.33 21.69 44.73
N GLU A 171 18.36 21.55 45.63
CA GLU A 171 18.59 21.66 47.08
C GLU A 171 19.62 20.64 47.58
N ARG A 172 19.50 19.38 47.13
CA ARG A 172 20.45 18.31 47.48
C ARG A 172 21.87 18.61 47.00
N TYR A 173 22.01 19.11 45.77
CA TYR A 173 23.30 19.46 45.19
C TYR A 173 23.93 20.67 45.90
N LEU A 174 23.13 21.71 46.18
CA LEU A 174 23.56 22.88 46.94
C LEU A 174 24.00 22.50 48.36
N ALA A 175 23.26 21.64 49.06
CA ALA A 175 23.64 21.14 50.38
C ALA A 175 24.97 20.35 50.37
N GLN A 176 25.32 19.73 49.24
CA GLN A 176 26.58 19.01 49.08
C GLN A 176 27.78 19.94 48.84
N ILE A 177 27.57 21.03 48.09
CA ILE A 177 28.63 22.00 47.71
C ILE A 177 28.84 23.08 48.77
N LEU A 178 27.75 23.62 49.32
CA LEU A 178 27.73 24.70 50.32
C LEU A 178 28.08 24.21 51.74
N LYS A 179 28.89 23.16 51.88
CA LYS A 179 29.47 22.75 53.19
C LYS A 179 30.45 23.78 53.78
N ARG A 180 30.45 25.01 53.25
CA ARG A 180 31.37 26.13 53.52
C ARG A 180 30.55 27.36 53.90
N GLU A 181 31.12 28.24 54.73
CA GLU A 181 30.41 29.37 55.36
C GLU A 181 29.90 30.46 54.39
N THR A 182 30.35 30.46 53.13
CA THR A 182 29.91 31.40 52.09
C THR A 182 28.71 30.89 51.31
N ALA A 183 27.65 31.70 51.25
CA ALA A 183 26.39 31.38 50.57
C ALA A 183 26.41 31.64 49.04
N GLU A 184 27.47 32.25 48.51
CA GLU A 184 27.61 32.55 47.08
C GLU A 184 28.35 31.44 46.34
N LEU A 185 27.80 31.02 45.20
CA LEU A 185 28.39 30.02 44.32
C LEU A 185 29.46 30.66 43.42
N THR A 186 30.55 29.94 43.19
CA THR A 186 31.52 30.35 42.15
C THR A 186 30.97 30.07 40.74
N GLU A 187 31.56 30.69 39.72
CA GLU A 187 31.19 30.41 38.31
C GLU A 187 31.34 28.92 37.94
N GLU A 188 32.36 28.25 38.48
CA GLU A 188 32.58 26.81 38.29
C GLU A 188 31.48 25.97 38.96
N GLU A 189 31.00 26.40 40.14
CA GLU A 189 29.92 25.74 40.87
C GLU A 189 28.56 25.99 40.20
N HIS A 190 28.35 27.17 39.62
CA HIS A 190 27.19 27.47 38.79
C HIS A 190 27.14 26.60 37.52
N ALA A 191 28.28 26.45 36.84
CA ALA A 191 28.38 25.55 35.68
C ALA A 191 28.10 24.10 36.08
N GLY A 192 28.69 23.63 37.18
CA GLY A 192 28.45 22.28 37.71
C GLY A 192 27.00 22.02 38.13
N LEU A 193 26.35 23.01 38.77
CA LEU A 193 24.94 22.94 39.11
C LEU A 193 24.08 22.85 37.84
N THR A 194 24.35 23.68 36.85
CA THR A 194 23.59 23.68 35.58
C THR A 194 23.71 22.34 34.86
N GLU A 195 24.91 21.79 34.77
CA GLU A 195 25.17 20.47 34.20
C GLU A 195 24.41 19.38 34.97
N HIS A 196 24.48 19.40 36.31
CA HIS A 196 23.80 18.44 37.16
C HIS A 196 22.29 18.46 36.98
N LEU A 197 21.67 19.65 36.97
CA LEU A 197 20.22 19.81 36.78
C LEU A 197 19.79 19.40 35.38
N THR A 198 20.58 19.73 34.35
CA THR A 198 20.31 19.33 32.96
C THR A 198 20.34 17.80 32.84
N LYS A 199 21.36 17.15 33.40
CA LYS A 199 21.48 15.69 33.41
C LYS A 199 20.33 15.03 34.16
N THR A 200 19.93 15.59 35.30
CA THR A 200 18.81 15.10 36.11
C THR A 200 17.48 15.21 35.35
N ARG A 201 17.25 16.34 34.67
CA ARG A 201 16.07 16.52 33.82
C ARG A 201 16.01 15.48 32.70
N LEU A 202 17.13 15.24 32.02
CA LEU A 202 17.21 14.25 30.95
C LEU A 202 17.03 12.82 31.47
N SER A 203 17.61 12.49 32.62
CA SER A 203 17.43 11.16 33.21
C SER A 203 15.97 10.91 33.58
N TYR A 204 15.27 11.91 34.11
CA TYR A 204 13.86 11.77 34.48
C TYR A 204 12.97 11.48 33.25
N TYR A 205 13.18 12.20 32.14
CA TYR A 205 12.50 11.88 30.89
C TYR A 205 12.88 10.49 30.36
N ALA A 206 14.16 10.13 30.39
CA ALA A 206 14.62 8.83 29.93
C ALA A 206 14.05 7.68 30.78
N ASP A 207 13.92 7.87 32.09
CA ASP A 207 13.38 6.87 33.00
C ASP A 207 11.87 6.71 32.84
N ALA A 208 11.12 7.82 32.67
CA ALA A 208 9.72 7.76 32.31
C ALA A 208 9.50 7.05 30.96
N ALA A 209 10.37 7.32 29.98
CA ALA A 209 10.33 6.73 28.64
C ALA A 209 10.62 5.21 28.61
N LYS A 210 11.39 4.67 29.56
CA LYS A 210 11.72 3.23 29.62
C LYS A 210 10.52 2.33 29.94
N GLY A 211 9.51 2.88 30.60
CA GLY A 211 8.29 2.13 30.96
C GLY A 211 7.18 2.23 29.92
N LEU A 212 7.38 3.02 28.86
CA LEU A 212 6.38 3.31 27.85
C LEU A 212 6.74 2.65 26.53
N ASN A 213 5.74 2.08 25.88
CA ASN A 213 5.85 1.60 24.51
C ASN A 213 5.48 2.70 23.51
N LEU A 214 4.57 3.60 23.88
CA LEU A 214 4.04 4.64 22.98
C LEU A 214 3.62 5.89 23.76
N TYR A 215 3.90 7.09 23.24
CA TYR A 215 3.29 8.31 23.77
C TYR A 215 1.91 8.48 23.13
N ALA A 216 0.86 8.32 23.93
CA ALA A 216 -0.52 8.56 23.52
C ALA A 216 -1.39 8.76 24.75
N SER A 217 -2.25 9.77 24.68
CA SER A 217 -3.28 10.08 25.68
C SER A 217 -4.68 9.89 25.11
N LEU A 218 -5.69 9.96 25.99
CA LEU A 218 -7.10 9.96 25.57
C LEU A 218 -7.45 11.16 24.67
N GLU A 219 -6.75 12.29 24.86
CA GLU A 219 -6.94 13.49 24.04
C GLU A 219 -6.41 13.28 22.60
N ASP A 220 -5.25 12.66 22.46
CA ASP A 220 -4.65 12.39 21.13
C ASP A 220 -5.53 11.44 20.30
N ILE A 221 -6.29 10.55 20.95
CA ILE A 221 -7.14 9.56 20.27
C ILE A 221 -8.58 10.01 20.06
N ASN A 222 -8.95 11.26 20.42
CA ASN A 222 -10.26 11.86 20.18
C ASN A 222 -11.44 10.95 20.62
N VAL A 223 -11.47 10.63 21.92
CA VAL A 223 -12.60 9.90 22.53
C VAL A 223 -13.83 10.82 22.57
N PRO A 224 -15.06 10.33 22.32
CA PRO A 224 -16.27 11.15 22.42
C PRO A 224 -16.37 11.87 23.77
N ALA A 225 -16.79 13.14 23.75
CA ALA A 225 -16.96 13.95 24.95
C ALA A 225 -18.25 13.59 25.70
N GLU A 226 -18.36 14.00 26.98
CA GLU A 226 -19.57 13.77 27.76
C GLU A 226 -20.79 14.47 27.14
N ASP A 227 -20.60 15.67 26.58
CA ASP A 227 -21.69 16.42 25.95
C ASP A 227 -22.17 15.81 24.61
N ASP A 228 -21.49 14.79 24.09
CA ASP A 228 -21.78 14.20 22.79
C ASP A 228 -22.77 13.02 22.85
N TYR A 229 -23.09 12.42 24.01
CA TYR A 229 -23.96 11.24 24.00
C TYR A 229 -25.42 11.60 23.74
N PRO A 230 -26.15 10.78 22.94
CA PRO A 230 -27.55 11.04 22.63
C PRO A 230 -28.44 10.86 23.86
N ASP A 231 -29.54 11.61 23.95
CA ASP A 231 -30.51 11.48 25.06
C ASP A 231 -31.18 10.10 25.10
N ARG A 232 -31.31 9.44 23.93
CA ARG A 232 -32.04 8.17 23.79
C ARG A 232 -31.35 7.21 22.84
N ALA A 233 -31.41 5.93 23.16
CA ALA A 233 -30.94 4.81 22.36
C ALA A 233 -31.93 4.41 21.25
N GLU A 234 -32.37 5.36 20.44
CA GLU A 234 -33.30 5.09 19.33
C GLU A 234 -33.03 6.04 18.17
N GLY A 235 -33.47 5.67 16.96
CA GLY A 235 -33.25 6.47 15.76
C GLY A 235 -31.77 6.82 15.56
N ASP A 236 -31.46 8.11 15.49
CA ASP A 236 -30.10 8.62 15.32
C ASP A 236 -29.16 8.28 16.49
N GLY A 237 -29.67 8.26 17.73
CA GLY A 237 -28.85 7.95 18.90
C GLY A 237 -28.27 6.54 18.86
N MET A 238 -29.03 5.58 18.32
CA MET A 238 -28.55 4.22 18.12
C MET A 238 -27.41 4.16 17.08
N SER A 239 -27.57 4.86 15.95
CA SER A 239 -26.54 4.93 14.91
C SER A 239 -25.26 5.58 15.43
N ARG A 240 -25.36 6.65 16.21
CA ARG A 240 -24.19 7.32 16.83
C ARG A 240 -23.45 6.42 17.80
N MET A 241 -24.15 5.66 18.65
CA MET A 241 -23.48 4.73 19.56
C MET A 241 -22.88 3.52 18.82
N PHE A 242 -23.50 3.08 17.71
CA PHE A 242 -22.89 2.07 16.85
C PHE A 242 -21.59 2.58 16.25
N ASP A 243 -21.59 3.81 15.73
CA ASP A 243 -20.39 4.48 15.23
C ASP A 243 -19.31 4.57 16.30
N TRP A 244 -19.65 4.90 17.54
CA TRP A 244 -18.70 4.89 18.66
C TRP A 244 -18.08 3.52 18.93
N GLN A 245 -18.89 2.47 18.97
CA GLN A 245 -18.42 1.10 19.12
C GLN A 245 -17.48 0.69 17.98
N TRP A 246 -17.83 1.05 16.75
CA TRP A 246 -17.06 0.74 15.56
C TRP A 246 -15.73 1.51 15.52
N ARG A 247 -15.75 2.81 15.83
CA ARG A 247 -14.55 3.66 15.93
C ARG A 247 -13.60 3.14 17.02
N PHE A 248 -14.13 2.68 18.15
CA PHE A 248 -13.32 2.05 19.19
C PHE A 248 -12.57 0.83 18.66
N TRP A 249 -13.26 -0.08 17.96
CA TRP A 249 -12.64 -1.26 17.38
C TRP A 249 -11.52 -0.91 16.38
N ILE A 250 -11.71 0.12 15.56
CA ILE A 250 -10.65 0.58 14.63
C ILE A 250 -9.47 1.15 15.39
N LYS A 251 -9.72 2.03 16.36
CA LYS A 251 -8.64 2.63 17.16
C LYS A 251 -7.89 1.55 17.95
N GLN A 252 -8.58 0.55 18.47
CA GLN A 252 -7.98 -0.62 19.10
C GLN A 252 -7.00 -1.32 18.16
N ASP A 253 -7.39 -1.59 16.92
CA ASP A 253 -6.52 -2.27 15.94
C ASP A 253 -5.31 -1.40 15.57
N ILE A 254 -5.53 -0.11 15.30
CA ILE A 254 -4.45 0.83 14.95
C ILE A 254 -3.45 0.94 16.10
N LEU A 255 -3.91 1.21 17.32
CA LEU A 255 -3.03 1.37 18.48
C LEU A 255 -2.31 0.08 18.83
N SER A 256 -2.99 -1.07 18.73
CA SER A 256 -2.35 -2.38 18.94
C SER A 256 -1.25 -2.64 17.89
N ALA A 257 -1.51 -2.33 16.62
CA ALA A 257 -0.51 -2.50 15.57
C ALA A 257 0.70 -1.58 15.77
N LEU A 258 0.48 -0.33 16.19
CA LEU A 258 1.57 0.59 16.53
C LEU A 258 2.40 0.08 17.70
N ALA A 259 1.75 -0.46 18.74
CA ALA A 259 2.44 -1.06 19.88
C ALA A 259 3.24 -2.31 19.49
N MET A 260 2.69 -3.17 18.64
CA MET A 260 3.39 -4.36 18.11
C MET A 260 4.66 -4.00 17.34
N CYS A 261 4.68 -2.88 16.60
CA CYS A 261 5.88 -2.39 15.94
C CYS A 261 7.00 -2.01 16.93
N ASN A 262 6.63 -1.68 18.17
CA ASN A 262 7.55 -1.25 19.22
C ASN A 262 7.95 -2.40 20.17
N GLU A 263 7.25 -3.54 20.18
CA GLU A 263 7.55 -4.71 21.02
C GLU A 263 9.02 -5.18 20.98
N PRO A 264 9.75 -5.16 19.84
CA PRO A 264 11.15 -5.57 19.81
C PRO A 264 12.11 -4.62 20.57
N TYR A 265 11.64 -3.44 21.00
CA TYR A 265 12.45 -2.38 21.58
C TYR A 265 12.11 -2.21 23.07
N ASN A 266 13.14 -2.14 23.91
CA ASN A 266 12.99 -1.99 25.36
C ASN A 266 12.73 -0.53 25.81
N SER A 267 12.72 0.41 24.87
CA SER A 267 12.56 1.83 25.15
C SER A 267 11.92 2.51 23.94
N ILE A 268 10.95 3.38 24.22
CA ILE A 268 10.35 4.25 23.22
C ILE A 268 11.38 5.14 22.52
N VAL A 269 12.54 5.41 23.13
CA VAL A 269 13.63 6.21 22.53
C VAL A 269 14.28 5.50 21.35
N ASP A 270 14.23 4.17 21.30
CA ASP A 270 14.80 3.36 20.22
C ASP A 270 13.73 2.82 19.25
N ALA A 271 12.47 2.79 19.68
CA ALA A 271 11.34 2.25 18.92
C ALA A 271 10.98 3.05 17.65
N PRO A 272 10.49 2.45 16.56
CA PRO A 272 10.19 3.18 15.33
C PRO A 272 9.04 4.18 15.50
N VAL A 273 8.03 3.85 16.31
CA VAL A 273 6.88 4.73 16.57
C VAL A 273 7.06 5.40 17.93
N LYS A 274 7.07 6.73 17.97
CA LYS A 274 7.28 7.47 19.22
C LYS A 274 5.97 7.94 19.83
N ARG A 275 5.13 8.59 19.02
CA ARG A 275 3.97 9.31 19.51
C ARG A 275 2.82 9.26 18.52
N VAL A 276 1.61 9.11 19.04
CA VAL A 276 0.38 9.43 18.33
C VAL A 276 0.11 10.91 18.52
N VAL A 277 0.12 11.66 17.41
CA VAL A 277 -0.16 13.11 17.44
C VAL A 277 -1.66 13.37 17.42
N SER A 278 -2.37 12.63 16.57
CA SER A 278 -3.83 12.64 16.54
C SER A 278 -4.35 11.42 15.79
N LEU A 279 -5.50 10.91 16.21
CA LEU A 279 -6.19 9.81 15.55
C LEU A 279 -7.66 10.16 15.31
N PHE A 280 -7.95 10.58 14.08
CA PHE A 280 -9.32 10.82 13.61
C PHE A 280 -9.77 9.64 12.76
N VAL A 281 -10.75 8.91 13.29
CA VAL A 281 -11.53 7.88 12.60
C VAL A 281 -12.96 8.31 12.68
#